data_AF-F1LF85-F1
#
_entry.id   AF-F1LF85-F1
#
_cell.length_a   1.000
_cell.length_b   1.000
_cell.length_c   1.000
_cell.angle_alpha   90.00
_cell.angle_beta   90.00
_cell.angle_gamma   90.00
#
_symmetry.space_group_name_H-M   'P 1'
#
loop_
_entity.id
_entity.type
_entity.pdbx_description
1 polymer ?
#
loop_
_entity_poly.entity_id
_entity_poly.type
_entity_poly.pdbx_seq_one_letter_code
_entity_poly.pdbx_strand_id
1 'polypeptide(L)'
;MKRPPRNSERDKLVNARLMNFSYLQIGVMQAASAFMTYFFIMGFHGFLPSHLIYLRKQWDNKNINDLEDSFGQQWTYQSRKELEHCCHGAFFYSIVVVQWADLIISKTRYNSLVTQGMSNMVLNEGLVFTTILASVLLFTPYVNEVFLLTPIRLEYALVSLLSSCNLRHCLLSPMSIPQ
;
A
#
# COMPACT_ATOMS: atom_id res chain seq x y z
N MET A 1 25.47 15.32 25.66
CA MET A 1 24.70 16.04 24.62
C MET A 1 25.56 17.17 24.09
N LYS A 2 25.92 17.17 22.80
CA LYS A 2 26.83 18.16 22.19
C LYS A 2 26.13 19.19 21.28
N ARG A 3 24.80 19.08 21.13
CA ARG A 3 24.03 19.90 20.18
C ARG A 3 23.47 21.14 20.89
N PRO A 4 23.60 22.36 20.31
CA PRO A 4 23.00 23.57 20.87
C PRO A 4 21.47 23.51 20.86
N PRO A 5 20.79 24.34 21.68
CA PRO A 5 19.34 24.40 21.74
C PRO A 5 18.73 24.84 20.40
N ARG A 6 17.61 24.20 20.04
CA ARG A 6 16.89 24.41 18.77
C ARG A 6 16.38 25.85 18.64
N ASN A 7 16.52 26.46 17.46
CA ASN A 7 15.91 27.76 17.18
C ASN A 7 14.44 27.59 16.74
N SER A 8 13.49 28.18 17.48
CA SER A 8 12.04 28.03 17.23
C SER A 8 11.55 28.67 15.93
N GLU A 9 12.28 29.64 15.39
CA GLU A 9 11.89 30.35 14.16
C GLU A 9 12.33 29.61 12.91
N ARG A 10 13.56 29.07 12.92
CA ARG A 10 14.16 28.38 11.76
C ARG A 10 13.94 26.87 11.77
N ASP A 11 14.05 26.22 12.94
CA ASP A 11 13.98 24.75 13.06
C ASP A 11 12.57 24.33 13.47
N LYS A 12 11.60 24.46 12.55
CA LYS A 12 10.23 23.98 12.78
C LYS A 12 10.21 22.45 12.89
N LEU A 13 9.19 21.93 13.58
CA LEU A 13 9.00 20.48 13.74
C LEU A 13 8.63 19.83 12.40
N VAL A 14 7.78 20.49 11.62
CA VAL A 14 7.41 20.10 10.27
C VAL A 14 7.98 21.14 9.32
N ASN A 15 9.01 20.75 8.57
CA ASN A 15 9.64 21.57 7.55
C ASN A 15 9.10 21.18 6.17
N ALA A 16 9.15 22.10 5.21
CA ALA A 16 8.78 21.82 3.82
C ALA A 16 9.59 20.64 3.24
N ARG A 17 10.84 20.45 3.67
CA ARG A 17 11.68 19.29 3.29
C ARG A 17 11.08 17.97 3.76
N LEU A 18 10.56 17.92 4.99
CA LEU A 18 9.90 16.73 5.52
C LEU A 18 8.62 16.44 4.73
N MET A 19 7.82 17.48 4.47
CA MET A 19 6.58 17.36 3.70
C MET A 19 6.84 16.86 2.27
N ASN A 20 7.83 17.43 1.57
CA ASN A 20 8.19 17.00 0.22
C ASN A 20 8.69 15.55 0.19
N PHE A 21 9.53 15.15 1.15
CA PHE A 21 10.03 13.78 1.25
C PHE A 21 8.89 12.78 1.52
N SER A 22 8.08 13.03 2.55
CA SER A 22 7.02 12.09 2.95
C SER A 22 5.90 11.99 1.93
N TYR A 23 5.36 13.12 1.44
CA TYR A 23 4.18 13.08 0.56
C TYR A 23 4.55 12.81 -0.90
N LEU A 24 5.56 13.48 -1.45
CA LEU A 24 5.83 13.42 -2.89
C LEU A 24 6.75 12.27 -3.29
N GLN A 25 7.64 11.82 -2.40
CA GLN A 25 8.53 10.70 -2.72
C GLN A 25 7.94 9.39 -2.19
N ILE A 26 7.85 9.25 -0.87
CA ILE A 26 7.37 8.01 -0.25
C ILE A 26 5.88 7.77 -0.56
N GLY A 27 5.04 8.79 -0.37
CA GLY A 27 3.60 8.66 -0.59
C GLY A 27 3.23 8.30 -2.03
N VAL A 28 3.87 8.91 -3.02
CA VAL A 28 3.65 8.57 -4.44
C VAL A 28 4.09 7.15 -4.76
N MET A 29 5.23 6.73 -4.21
CA MET A 29 5.71 5.35 -4.36
C MET A 29 4.76 4.32 -3.73
N GLN A 30 4.23 4.62 -2.54
CA GLN A 30 3.23 3.78 -1.88
C GLN A 30 1.95 3.71 -2.71
N ALA A 31 1.43 4.84 -3.19
CA ALA A 31 0.25 4.86 -4.04
C ALA A 31 0.47 4.04 -5.33
N ALA A 32 1.61 4.21 -5.99
CA ALA A 32 1.96 3.46 -7.20
C ALA A 32 2.00 1.94 -6.96
N SER A 33 2.56 1.49 -5.84
CA SER A 33 2.60 0.06 -5.49
C SER A 33 1.21 -0.55 -5.24
N ALA A 34 0.31 0.22 -4.63
CA ALA A 34 -1.06 -0.21 -4.38
C ALA A 34 -1.87 -0.26 -5.69
N PHE A 35 -1.75 0.76 -6.54
CA PHE A 35 -2.36 0.75 -7.88
C PHE A 35 -1.80 -0.35 -8.78
N MET A 36 -0.50 -0.66 -8.68
CA MET A 36 0.09 -1.79 -9.40
C MET A 36 -0.57 -3.11 -9.01
N THR A 37 -0.78 -3.33 -7.71
CA THR A 37 -1.46 -4.54 -7.19
C THR A 37 -2.89 -4.62 -7.74
N TYR A 38 -3.61 -3.49 -7.76
CA TYR A 38 -4.96 -3.39 -8.32
C TYR A 38 -5.01 -3.78 -9.80
N PHE A 39 -4.14 -3.18 -10.63
CA PHE A 39 -4.10 -3.47 -12.07
C PHE A 39 -3.65 -4.90 -12.37
N PHE A 40 -2.75 -5.46 -11.56
CA PHE A 40 -2.33 -6.84 -11.70
C PHE A 40 -3.48 -7.82 -11.47
N ILE A 41 -4.27 -7.62 -10.40
CA ILE A 41 -5.42 -8.49 -10.09
C ILE A 41 -6.51 -8.34 -11.16
N MET A 42 -6.85 -7.12 -11.54
CA MET A 42 -7.82 -6.87 -12.61
C MET A 42 -7.37 -7.50 -13.93
N GLY A 43 -6.10 -7.36 -14.30
CA GLY A 43 -5.53 -7.96 -15.51
C GLY A 43 -5.53 -9.49 -15.49
N PHE A 44 -5.24 -10.11 -14.34
CA PHE A 44 -5.30 -11.56 -14.16
C PHE A 44 -6.72 -12.11 -14.35
N HIS A 45 -7.73 -11.30 -14.03
CA HIS A 45 -9.15 -11.62 -14.22
C HIS A 45 -9.73 -11.13 -15.55
N GLY A 46 -8.90 -10.69 -16.50
CA GLY A 46 -9.34 -10.34 -17.85
C GLY A 46 -9.65 -8.86 -18.10
N PHE A 47 -9.58 -8.01 -17.08
CA PHE A 47 -9.73 -6.57 -17.23
C PHE A 47 -8.38 -5.89 -17.37
N LEU A 48 -7.93 -5.73 -18.62
CA LEU A 48 -6.67 -5.04 -18.89
C LEU A 48 -6.74 -3.56 -18.47
N PRO A 49 -5.62 -2.94 -18.05
CA PRO A 49 -5.59 -1.54 -17.61
C PRO A 49 -6.15 -0.54 -18.63
N SER A 50 -5.99 -0.80 -19.92
CA SER A 50 -6.55 0.03 -21.00
C SER A 50 -8.08 -0.02 -21.05
N HIS A 51 -8.67 -1.21 -20.83
CA HIS A 51 -10.13 -1.43 -20.85
C HIS A 51 -10.83 -0.89 -19.60
N LEU A 52 -10.11 -0.76 -18.49
CA LEU A 52 -10.64 -0.20 -17.24
C LEU A 52 -10.97 1.30 -17.34
N ILE A 53 -10.32 2.03 -18.26
CA ILE A 53 -10.56 3.45 -18.44
C ILE A 53 -11.98 3.65 -19.01
N TYR A 54 -12.78 4.49 -18.34
CA TYR A 54 -14.19 4.77 -18.69
C TYR A 54 -15.21 3.64 -18.41
N LEU A 55 -14.78 2.48 -17.92
CA LEU A 55 -15.66 1.33 -17.65
C LEU A 55 -16.64 1.55 -16.50
N ARG A 56 -16.40 2.52 -15.62
CA ARG A 56 -17.13 2.69 -14.35
C ARG A 56 -18.65 2.81 -14.50
N LYS A 57 -19.13 3.52 -15.53
CA LYS A 57 -20.59 3.67 -15.75
C LYS A 57 -21.28 2.34 -16.02
N GLN A 58 -20.65 1.46 -16.78
CA GLN A 58 -21.16 0.12 -17.09
C GLN A 58 -20.91 -0.86 -15.94
N TRP A 59 -19.79 -0.69 -15.23
CA TRP A 59 -19.41 -1.45 -14.04
C TRP A 59 -20.44 -1.32 -12.91
N ASP A 60 -20.86 -0.09 -12.60
CA ASP A 60 -21.78 0.20 -11.49
C ASP A 60 -23.26 -0.06 -11.85
N ASN A 61 -23.59 -0.29 -13.11
CA ASN A 61 -24.96 -0.51 -13.56
C ASN A 61 -25.43 -1.96 -13.27
N LYS A 62 -26.45 -2.08 -12.41
CA LYS A 62 -27.07 -3.36 -12.00
C LYS A 62 -27.85 -4.05 -13.13
N ASN A 63 -28.27 -3.29 -14.13
CA ASN A 63 -29.10 -3.81 -15.22
C ASN A 63 -28.30 -4.54 -16.30
N ILE A 64 -26.97 -4.40 -16.30
CA ILE A 64 -26.06 -5.05 -17.24
C ILE A 64 -25.51 -6.30 -16.55
N ASN A 65 -25.76 -7.48 -17.11
CA ASN A 65 -25.26 -8.75 -16.57
C ASN A 65 -24.32 -9.50 -17.53
N ASP A 66 -23.99 -8.84 -18.63
CA ASP A 66 -23.28 -9.33 -19.80
C ASP A 66 -22.10 -8.41 -20.15
N LEU A 67 -21.43 -7.85 -19.13
CA LEU A 67 -20.27 -6.98 -19.38
C LEU A 67 -19.10 -7.80 -19.92
N GLU A 68 -18.62 -7.45 -21.11
CA GLU A 68 -17.50 -8.12 -21.76
C GLU A 68 -16.15 -7.62 -21.22
N ASP A 69 -15.27 -8.56 -20.88
CA ASP A 69 -13.88 -8.29 -20.53
C ASP A 69 -12.98 -8.19 -21.78
N SER A 70 -11.67 -8.04 -21.61
CA SER A 70 -10.75 -7.94 -22.75
C SER A 70 -10.49 -9.28 -23.47
N PHE A 71 -10.94 -10.40 -22.91
CA PHE A 71 -10.80 -11.74 -23.48
C PHE A 71 -12.13 -12.29 -24.06
N GLY A 72 -13.20 -11.49 -24.04
CA GLY A 72 -14.52 -11.88 -24.55
C GLY A 72 -15.38 -12.68 -23.57
N GLN A 73 -15.03 -12.72 -22.28
CA GLN A 73 -15.87 -13.33 -21.24
C GLN A 73 -16.92 -12.35 -20.76
N GLN A 74 -18.12 -12.86 -20.48
CA GLN A 74 -19.23 -12.07 -19.96
C GLN A 74 -19.32 -12.17 -18.44
N TRP A 75 -19.43 -11.01 -17.79
CA TRP A 75 -19.45 -10.90 -16.35
C TRP A 75 -20.79 -10.38 -15.82
N THR A 76 -21.37 -11.11 -14.86
CA THR A 76 -22.58 -10.68 -14.14
C THR A 76 -22.28 -9.53 -13.17
N TYR A 77 -23.30 -8.77 -12.76
CA TYR A 77 -23.09 -7.68 -11.78
C TYR A 77 -22.48 -8.18 -10.47
N GLN A 78 -22.94 -9.33 -9.96
CA GLN A 78 -22.48 -9.88 -8.70
C GLN A 78 -20.99 -10.27 -8.76
N SER A 79 -20.58 -11.01 -9.79
CA SER A 79 -19.18 -11.44 -9.96
C SER A 79 -18.21 -10.27 -10.12
N ARG A 80 -18.64 -9.18 -10.79
CA ARG A 80 -17.84 -7.95 -10.91
C ARG A 80 -17.64 -7.28 -9.57
N LYS A 81 -18.69 -7.18 -8.76
CA LYS A 81 -18.60 -6.60 -7.42
C LYS A 81 -17.75 -7.45 -6.48
N GLU A 82 -17.85 -8.77 -6.56
CA GLU A 82 -16.95 -9.67 -5.81
C GLU A 82 -15.48 -9.46 -6.19
N LEU A 83 -15.18 -9.29 -7.48
CA LEU A 83 -13.83 -8.96 -7.96
C LEU A 83 -13.37 -7.57 -7.47
N GLU A 84 -14.24 -6.57 -7.49
CA GLU A 84 -13.97 -5.22 -6.95
C GLU A 84 -13.65 -5.27 -5.45
N HIS A 85 -14.42 -6.03 -4.67
CA HIS A 85 -14.17 -6.25 -3.24
C HIS A 85 -12.83 -6.96 -3.00
N CYS A 86 -12.44 -7.90 -3.87
CA CYS A 86 -11.12 -8.53 -3.83
C CYS A 86 -10.00 -7.55 -4.09
N CYS A 87 -10.19 -6.65 -5.06
CA CYS A 87 -9.24 -5.60 -5.36
C CYS A 87 -9.08 -4.62 -4.19
N HIS A 88 -10.16 -4.23 -3.50
CA HIS A 88 -10.09 -3.41 -2.30
C HIS A 88 -9.32 -4.10 -1.15
N GLY A 89 -9.59 -5.39 -0.92
CA GLY A 89 -8.86 -6.21 0.05
C GLY A 89 -7.35 -6.26 -0.23
N ALA A 90 -6.99 -6.50 -1.48
CA ALA A 90 -5.59 -6.53 -1.90
C ALA A 90 -4.90 -5.16 -1.88
N PHE A 91 -5.61 -4.09 -2.23
CA PHE A 91 -5.11 -2.73 -2.16
C PHE A 91 -4.83 -2.32 -0.69
N PHE A 92 -5.74 -2.65 0.22
CA PHE A 92 -5.55 -2.45 1.66
C PHE A 92 -4.33 -3.22 2.18
N TYR A 93 -4.22 -4.51 1.84
CA TYR A 93 -3.07 -5.31 2.24
C TYR A 93 -1.75 -4.74 1.70
N SER A 94 -1.73 -4.30 0.44
CA SER A 94 -0.55 -3.67 -0.18
C SER A 94 -0.10 -2.42 0.59
N ILE A 95 -1.05 -1.57 1.00
CA ILE A 95 -0.76 -0.42 1.86
C ILE A 95 -0.13 -0.87 3.19
N VAL A 96 -0.68 -1.87 3.86
CA VAL A 96 -0.14 -2.37 5.14
C VAL A 96 1.30 -2.86 4.99
N VAL A 97 1.60 -3.62 3.93
CA VAL A 97 2.96 -4.15 3.69
C VAL A 97 3.96 -3.02 3.43
N VAL A 98 3.60 -2.02 2.64
CA VAL A 98 4.47 -0.87 2.38
C VAL A 98 4.68 -0.03 3.64
N GLN A 99 3.66 0.06 4.51
CA GLN A 99 3.80 0.73 5.80
C GLN A 99 4.83 0.06 6.72
N TRP A 100 5.03 -1.26 6.64
CA TRP A 100 6.12 -1.91 7.38
C TRP A 100 7.48 -1.39 6.95
N ALA A 101 7.68 -1.18 5.64
CA ALA A 101 8.91 -0.60 5.12
C ALA A 101 9.06 0.87 5.52
N ASP A 102 8.00 1.67 5.46
CA ASP A 102 8.03 3.09 5.84
C ASP A 102 8.33 3.28 7.34
N LEU A 103 7.75 2.44 8.20
CA LEU A 103 8.04 2.43 9.64
C LEU A 103 9.52 2.11 9.93
N ILE A 104 10.09 1.16 9.18
CA ILE A 104 11.51 0.82 9.31
C ILE A 104 12.40 1.98 8.83
N ILE A 105 12.06 2.64 7.72
CA ILE A 105 12.86 3.75 7.15
C ILE A 105 12.77 5.00 8.05
N SER A 106 11.57 5.35 8.52
CA SER A 106 11.32 6.53 9.35
C SER A 106 11.99 6.46 10.73
N LYS A 107 12.39 5.27 11.19
CA LYS A 107 13.16 5.07 12.43
C LYS A 107 14.47 5.86 12.45
N THR A 108 15.15 5.98 11.31
CA THR A 108 16.47 6.58 11.21
C THR A 108 16.50 7.66 10.16
N ARG A 109 16.87 8.89 10.55
CA ARG A 109 16.98 10.02 9.61
C ARG A 109 18.36 10.17 8.95
N TYR A 110 19.40 9.58 9.53
CA TYR A 110 20.80 9.74 9.07
C TYR A 110 21.62 8.46 9.21
N ASN A 111 21.47 7.73 10.31
CA ASN A 111 22.22 6.50 10.54
C ASN A 111 21.64 5.34 9.73
N SER A 112 22.51 4.42 9.31
CA SER A 112 22.05 3.15 8.75
C SER A 112 21.35 2.30 9.81
N LEU A 113 20.33 1.56 9.38
CA LEU A 113 19.57 0.63 10.22
C LEU A 113 20.45 -0.46 10.82
N VAL A 114 21.48 -0.90 10.09
CA VAL A 114 22.40 -1.96 10.54
C VAL A 114 23.24 -1.48 11.73
N THR A 115 23.68 -0.23 11.70
CA THR A 115 24.47 0.37 12.79
C THR A 115 23.61 0.70 14.01
N GLN A 116 22.32 1.05 13.81
CA GLN A 116 21.43 1.46 14.88
C GLN A 116 20.69 0.31 15.58
N GLY A 117 20.43 -0.79 14.88
CA GLY A 117 19.75 -1.97 15.41
C GLY A 117 18.24 -1.81 15.69
N MET A 118 17.58 -2.91 16.06
CA MET A 118 16.12 -3.02 16.33
C MET A 118 15.77 -3.21 17.82
N SER A 119 16.38 -2.44 18.72
CA SER A 119 16.15 -2.57 20.17
C SER A 119 14.87 -1.92 20.72
N ASN A 120 14.12 -1.16 19.91
CA ASN A 120 12.91 -0.48 20.37
C ASN A 120 11.73 -1.47 20.42
N MET A 121 11.39 -1.95 21.62
CA MET A 121 10.30 -2.92 21.83
C MET A 121 8.95 -2.37 21.39
N VAL A 122 8.62 -1.10 21.69
CA VAL A 122 7.34 -0.48 21.28
C VAL A 122 7.20 -0.45 19.76
N LEU A 123 8.30 -0.21 19.03
CA LEU A 123 8.29 -0.22 17.57
C LEU A 123 8.04 -1.64 17.03
N ASN A 124 8.71 -2.64 17.61
CA ASN A 124 8.58 -4.03 17.20
C ASN A 124 7.18 -4.58 17.52
N GLU A 125 6.63 -4.22 18.68
CA GLU A 125 5.25 -4.54 19.07
C GLU A 125 4.24 -3.87 18.15
N GLY A 126 4.47 -2.60 17.76
CA GLY A 126 3.65 -1.90 16.78
C GLY A 126 3.61 -2.60 15.43
N LEU A 127 4.76 -3.07 14.92
CA LEU A 127 4.82 -3.88 13.70
C LEU A 127 3.97 -5.14 13.82
N VAL A 128 4.17 -5.93 14.89
CA VAL A 128 3.40 -7.16 15.12
C VAL A 128 1.90 -6.87 15.26
N PHE A 129 1.53 -5.83 16.00
CA PHE A 129 0.14 -5.41 16.16
C PHE A 129 -0.51 -5.06 14.83
N THR A 130 0.16 -4.32 13.95
CA THR A 130 -0.38 -3.99 12.63
C THR A 130 -0.57 -5.23 11.75
N THR A 131 0.34 -6.20 11.82
CA THR A 131 0.20 -7.47 11.11
C THR A 131 -1.00 -8.28 11.62
N ILE A 132 -1.16 -8.37 12.94
CA ILE A 132 -2.31 -9.06 13.56
C ILE A 132 -3.61 -8.37 13.19
N LEU A 133 -3.68 -7.04 13.32
CA LEU A 133 -4.87 -6.27 12.98
C LEU A 133 -5.24 -6.45 11.50
N ALA A 134 -4.28 -6.36 10.59
CA ALA A 134 -4.53 -6.59 9.17
C ALA A 134 -5.02 -8.01 8.88
N SER A 135 -4.46 -9.01 9.56
CA SER A 135 -4.92 -10.41 9.44
C SER A 135 -6.35 -10.56 9.95
N VAL A 136 -6.67 -9.99 11.11
CA VAL A 136 -8.03 -10.00 11.67
C VAL A 136 -9.01 -9.32 10.70
N LEU A 137 -8.63 -8.17 10.13
CA LEU A 137 -9.50 -7.43 9.23
C LEU A 137 -9.78 -8.17 7.90
N LEU A 138 -8.84 -8.97 7.40
CA LEU A 138 -9.00 -9.71 6.12
C LEU A 138 -9.67 -11.08 6.30
N PHE A 139 -9.43 -11.76 7.42
CA PHE A 139 -9.88 -13.14 7.64
C PHE A 139 -11.12 -13.27 8.53
N THR A 140 -11.59 -12.17 9.14
CA THR A 140 -12.82 -12.21 9.96
C THR A 140 -14.06 -11.97 9.09
N PRO A 141 -14.96 -12.97 8.95
CA PRO A 141 -16.08 -12.91 8.00
C PRO A 141 -17.06 -11.76 8.28
N TYR A 142 -17.27 -11.41 9.55
CA TYR A 142 -18.15 -10.29 9.93
C TYR A 142 -17.59 -8.92 9.53
N VAL A 143 -16.26 -8.78 9.54
CA VAL A 143 -15.58 -7.55 9.14
C VAL A 143 -15.62 -7.41 7.61
N ASN A 144 -15.54 -8.52 6.88
CA ASN A 144 -15.58 -8.56 5.43
C ASN A 144 -16.92 -8.06 4.86
N GLU A 145 -18.03 -8.35 5.55
CA GLU A 145 -19.37 -7.82 5.20
C GLU A 145 -19.48 -6.30 5.41
N VAL A 146 -18.88 -5.77 6.49
CA VAL A 146 -18.96 -4.34 6.84
C VAL A 146 -17.98 -3.48 6.04
N PHE A 147 -16.74 -3.94 5.90
CA PHE A 147 -15.68 -3.21 5.22
C PHE A 147 -15.53 -3.59 3.75
N LEU A 148 -16.30 -4.57 3.27
CA LEU A 148 -16.31 -5.00 1.87
C LEU A 148 -14.93 -5.47 1.39
N LEU A 149 -14.16 -6.07 2.30
CA LEU A 149 -12.83 -6.63 2.09
C LEU A 149 -13.00 -8.14 1.93
N THR A 150 -12.73 -8.72 0.76
CA THR A 150 -12.72 -10.18 0.63
C THR A 150 -11.34 -10.74 0.97
N PRO A 151 -11.27 -11.98 1.49
CA PRO A 151 -10.01 -12.59 1.85
C PRO A 151 -9.15 -12.75 0.59
N ILE A 152 -7.90 -12.28 0.68
CA ILE A 152 -6.97 -12.33 -0.42
C ILE A 152 -6.31 -13.71 -0.54
N ARG A 153 -6.05 -14.14 -1.78
CA ARG A 153 -5.22 -15.31 -2.07
C ARG A 153 -3.74 -14.97 -1.82
N LEU A 154 -2.97 -15.94 -1.34
CA LEU A 154 -1.53 -15.78 -1.06
C LEU A 154 -0.72 -15.30 -2.27
N GLU A 155 -1.13 -15.68 -3.48
CA GLU A 155 -0.51 -15.25 -4.73
C GLU A 155 -0.51 -13.72 -4.88
N TYR A 156 -1.61 -13.07 -4.50
CA TYR A 156 -1.73 -11.61 -4.55
C TYR A 156 -0.96 -10.93 -3.42
N ALA A 157 -0.86 -11.58 -2.27
CA ALA A 157 -0.05 -11.11 -1.16
C ALA A 157 1.46 -11.04 -1.51
N LEU A 158 1.95 -11.99 -2.34
CA LEU A 158 3.34 -12.02 -2.79
C LEU A 158 3.69 -10.86 -3.74
N VAL A 159 2.75 -10.43 -4.59
CA VAL A 159 2.94 -9.28 -5.49
C VAL A 159 3.18 -7.98 -4.71
N SER A 160 2.43 -7.78 -3.62
CA SER A 160 2.61 -6.63 -2.74
C SER A 160 3.94 -6.65 -1.98
N LEU A 161 4.39 -7.84 -1.56
CA LEU A 161 5.70 -8.03 -0.94
C LEU A 161 6.85 -7.71 -1.91
N LEU A 162 6.74 -8.14 -3.16
CA LEU A 162 7.76 -7.88 -4.19
C LEU A 162 7.88 -6.39 -4.52
N SER A 163 6.74 -5.68 -4.57
CA SER A 163 6.69 -4.24 -4.81
C SER A 163 7.34 -3.45 -3.66
N SER A 164 7.16 -3.91 -2.42
CA SER A 164 7.76 -3.31 -1.23
C SER A 164 9.28 -3.53 -1.15
N CYS A 165 9.77 -4.70 -1.63
CA CYS A 165 11.20 -5.02 -1.63
C CYS A 165 11.99 -4.15 -2.63
N ASN A 166 11.44 -3.90 -3.81
CA ASN A 166 12.01 -2.97 -4.79
C ASN A 166 12.09 -1.53 -4.26
N LEU A 167 11.11 -1.12 -3.44
CA LEU A 167 11.12 0.17 -2.76
C LEU A 167 12.30 0.32 -1.80
N ARG A 168 12.61 -0.75 -1.07
CA ARG A 168 13.75 -0.79 -0.16
C ARG A 168 15.08 -0.60 -0.89
N HIS A 169 15.25 -1.25 -2.05
CA HIS A 169 16.47 -1.12 -2.84
C HIS A 169 16.59 0.28 -3.48
N CYS A 170 15.47 0.89 -3.87
CA CYS A 170 15.46 2.23 -4.44
C CYS A 170 15.72 3.32 -3.38
N LEU A 171 15.26 3.13 -2.13
CA LEU A 171 15.37 4.09 -1.02
C LEU A 171 16.61 3.89 -0.12
N LEU A 172 17.27 2.73 -0.16
CA LEU A 172 18.54 2.47 0.55
C LEU A 172 19.78 2.87 -0.26
N SER A 173 19.62 3.31 -1.51
CA SER A 173 20.66 4.13 -2.15
C SER A 173 20.88 5.34 -1.25
N PRO A 174 22.13 5.70 -0.87
CA PRO A 174 22.37 6.79 0.06
C PRO A 174 21.86 8.08 -0.57
N MET A 175 20.62 8.46 -0.27
CA MET A 175 20.12 9.80 -0.49
C MET A 175 20.86 10.67 0.50
N SER A 176 22.01 11.16 0.06
CA SER A 176 22.66 12.34 0.61
C SER A 176 21.66 13.49 0.49
N ILE A 177 20.77 13.63 1.48
CA ILE A 177 19.94 14.81 1.65
C ILE A 177 20.92 15.95 1.92
N PRO A 178 21.17 16.87 0.95
CA PRO A 178 22.04 18.01 1.18
C PRO A 178 21.34 18.92 2.20
N GLN A 179 22.12 19.45 3.13
CA GLN A 179 21.65 20.37 4.18
C GLN A 179 21.07 21.66 3.61
#